data_AF-A0A4Z2IWN0-F1
#
_entry.id   AF-A0A4Z2IWN0-F1
#
_cell.length_a   1.000
_cell.length_b   1.000
_cell.length_c   1.000
_cell.angle_alpha   90.00
_cell.angle_beta   90.00
_cell.angle_gamma   90.00
#
_symmetry.space_group_name_H-M   'P 1'
#
loop_
_entity.id
_entity.type
_entity.pdbx_description
1 polymer ?
#
loop_
_entity_poly.entity_id
_entity_poly.type
_entity_poly.pdbx_seq_one_letter_code
_entity_poly.pdbx_strand_id
1 'polypeptide(L)'
;MFYHISLEHEILLHPRYFGPNLLNTVKQKLFTEVEGTCTGKYGFVIAVTTIDNIGAGVIQPGRGFVLYPVKYKAIVFRPFKGEVVDAVVTQVNKVGLFTEIGPMSCFISRHSIPSEMEFDPNSNPPCYKTVDEDIVIQQDDEIRLKIVGTRVDKNDITLYTYPENWRAFKAQIAAQYSGASLKVASNSPAFTFGQTNRTPAFLSNFPLGKAAAQVLQWVSFADSEIIPPASAWVFPTLGIMQFNKQATEQAKEDIKKALAMLNQHLNTRTFLVGERVSLADITVACAMLWVYKQVLEPAFRQPYPNVTRWFVTCVNQPQFKTVLGEVNLCEKMAQFDSKKFADMQPKKEAPPKKEKAGKEAAKPQKKKEEKKPAPAEEEIDECDAALAAEPKSKDPYALMAKSSFVMDEFKRKYSNEDTLKVAIPHFWENYDHEGYSIWYSEYKYPEELTQAFKSCNLISGMFQRLEKLRKTAFASVALFGVNNDSTISGIWVFRGQELAFPLSPDWQIDYESYDWRKLDSKSEECKTLVKEYLAWEGDFKHVGKAFNEGRIFK
;
A
#
# COMPACT_ATOMS: atom_id res chain seq x y z
N MET A 1 -1.36 -33.18 -17.01
CA MET A 1 -2.56 -33.92 -16.55
C MET A 1 -3.81 -33.06 -16.74
N PHE A 2 -4.96 -33.65 -17.01
CA PHE A 2 -6.26 -32.95 -17.01
C PHE A 2 -6.95 -33.06 -15.64
N TYR A 3 -7.59 -31.98 -15.18
CA TYR A 3 -8.31 -31.91 -13.92
C TYR A 3 -9.68 -31.28 -14.12
N HIS A 4 -10.67 -31.73 -13.35
CA HIS A 4 -11.96 -31.08 -13.23
C HIS A 4 -12.04 -30.41 -11.84
N ILE A 5 -11.97 -29.07 -11.81
CA ILE A 5 -11.90 -28.29 -10.56
C ILE A 5 -12.89 -27.13 -10.55
N SER A 6 -13.36 -26.77 -9.35
CA SER A 6 -14.07 -25.50 -9.14
C SER A 6 -13.08 -24.33 -9.13
N LEU A 7 -13.42 -23.28 -9.86
CA LEU A 7 -12.74 -22.00 -9.95
C LEU A 7 -13.72 -20.86 -9.62
N GLU A 8 -13.16 -19.70 -9.29
CA GLU A 8 -13.90 -18.48 -8.97
C GLU A 8 -13.36 -17.34 -9.84
N HIS A 9 -14.26 -16.58 -10.48
CA HIS A 9 -13.91 -15.45 -11.36
C HIS A 9 -14.97 -14.34 -11.25
N GLU A 10 -14.56 -13.09 -11.44
CA GLU A 10 -15.40 -11.91 -11.25
C GLU A 10 -15.81 -11.28 -12.57
N ILE A 11 -17.08 -11.43 -12.96
CA ILE A 11 -17.61 -10.89 -14.22
C ILE A 11 -18.07 -9.44 -14.02
N LEU A 12 -17.38 -8.48 -14.64
CA LEU A 12 -17.85 -7.10 -14.73
C LEU A 12 -18.82 -6.93 -15.91
N LEU A 13 -20.09 -6.67 -15.61
CA LEU A 13 -21.13 -6.45 -16.61
C LEU A 13 -21.65 -5.01 -16.57
N HIS A 14 -21.69 -4.34 -17.72
CA HIS A 14 -22.26 -2.99 -17.86
C HIS A 14 -23.78 -3.07 -18.12
N PRO A 15 -24.63 -2.21 -17.51
CA PRO A 15 -26.09 -2.31 -17.60
C PRO A 15 -26.67 -2.39 -19.02
N ARG A 16 -26.04 -1.72 -20.00
CA ARG A 16 -26.42 -1.83 -21.44
C ARG A 16 -26.46 -3.26 -21.97
N TYR A 17 -25.70 -4.19 -21.39
CA TYR A 17 -25.58 -5.57 -21.83
C TYR A 17 -26.45 -6.55 -21.03
N PHE A 18 -27.20 -6.11 -20.01
CA PHE A 18 -28.03 -7.01 -19.21
C PHE A 18 -29.02 -7.82 -20.07
N GLY A 19 -29.66 -7.15 -21.04
CA GLY A 19 -30.62 -7.78 -21.96
C GLY A 19 -31.85 -8.35 -21.24
N PRO A 20 -32.64 -9.20 -21.92
CA PRO A 20 -33.80 -9.85 -21.32
C PRO A 20 -33.45 -11.07 -20.45
N ASN A 21 -32.23 -11.61 -20.54
CA ASN A 21 -31.78 -12.77 -19.77
C ASN A 21 -30.36 -12.54 -19.22
N LEU A 22 -30.30 -11.79 -18.11
CA LEU A 22 -29.08 -11.44 -17.40
C LEU A 22 -28.17 -12.63 -17.12
N LEU A 23 -28.73 -13.75 -16.65
CA LEU A 23 -27.94 -14.94 -16.31
C LEU A 23 -27.26 -15.52 -17.55
N ASN A 24 -27.95 -15.61 -18.69
CA ASN A 24 -27.33 -16.10 -19.93
C ASN A 24 -26.21 -15.17 -20.41
N THR A 25 -26.37 -13.85 -20.29
CA THR A 25 -25.29 -12.89 -20.57
C THR A 25 -24.06 -13.13 -19.67
N VAL A 26 -24.26 -13.37 -18.37
CA VAL A 26 -23.17 -13.69 -17.44
C VAL A 26 -22.48 -15.01 -17.82
N LYS A 27 -23.22 -16.05 -18.25
CA LYS A 27 -22.64 -17.31 -18.73
C LYS A 27 -21.80 -17.10 -19.99
N GLN A 28 -22.37 -16.48 -21.03
CA GLN A 28 -21.67 -16.20 -22.30
C GLN A 28 -20.40 -15.38 -22.07
N LYS A 29 -20.47 -14.38 -21.18
CA LYS A 29 -19.32 -13.56 -20.82
C LYS A 29 -18.26 -14.33 -20.03
N LEU A 30 -18.65 -15.23 -19.12
CA LEU A 30 -17.70 -16.13 -18.45
C LEU A 30 -16.94 -16.99 -19.46
N PHE A 31 -17.65 -17.68 -20.37
CA PHE A 31 -17.02 -18.50 -21.40
C PHE A 31 -16.00 -17.69 -22.22
N THR A 32 -16.38 -16.48 -22.67
CA THR A 32 -15.51 -15.57 -23.44
C THR A 32 -14.30 -15.05 -22.65
N GLU A 33 -14.38 -14.93 -21.32
CA GLU A 33 -13.29 -14.42 -20.48
C GLU A 33 -12.34 -15.49 -19.93
N VAL A 34 -12.77 -16.76 -19.82
CA VAL A 34 -11.96 -17.81 -19.16
C VAL A 34 -11.55 -18.97 -20.07
N GLU A 35 -12.31 -19.31 -21.11
CA GLU A 35 -11.97 -20.45 -21.98
C GLU A 35 -10.79 -20.13 -22.89
N GLY A 36 -9.85 -21.07 -23.03
CA GLY A 36 -8.57 -20.85 -23.72
C GLY A 36 -7.54 -20.03 -22.94
N THR A 37 -7.86 -19.50 -21.75
CA THR A 37 -6.88 -18.75 -20.93
C THR A 37 -5.88 -19.69 -20.25
N CYS A 38 -4.68 -19.19 -19.95
CA CYS A 38 -3.67 -19.94 -19.19
C CYS A 38 -3.21 -19.16 -17.95
N THR A 39 -3.16 -19.84 -16.80
CA THR A 39 -2.71 -19.27 -15.53
C THR A 39 -1.64 -20.15 -14.90
N GLY A 40 -0.56 -19.56 -14.37
CA GLY A 40 0.52 -20.33 -13.72
C GLY A 40 0.07 -21.13 -12.49
N LYS A 41 -1.08 -20.79 -11.88
CA LYS A 41 -1.63 -21.50 -10.72
C LYS A 41 -2.48 -22.71 -11.09
N TYR A 42 -3.35 -22.60 -12.10
CA TYR A 42 -4.34 -23.64 -12.44
C TYR A 42 -4.07 -24.35 -13.77
N GLY A 43 -3.19 -23.83 -14.63
CA GLY A 43 -2.92 -24.34 -15.97
C GLY A 43 -3.75 -23.65 -17.05
N PHE A 44 -3.90 -24.33 -18.18
CA PHE A 44 -4.77 -23.92 -19.30
C PHE A 44 -6.22 -24.28 -18.96
N VAL A 45 -7.15 -23.32 -19.08
CA VAL A 45 -8.58 -23.54 -18.92
C VAL A 45 -9.15 -23.98 -20.27
N ILE A 46 -9.55 -25.25 -20.38
CA ILE A 46 -10.00 -25.85 -21.63
C ILE A 46 -11.45 -25.45 -21.93
N ALA A 47 -12.35 -25.73 -20.98
CA ALA A 47 -13.77 -25.44 -21.09
C ALA A 47 -14.45 -25.38 -19.71
N VAL A 48 -15.49 -24.58 -19.58
CA VAL A 48 -16.38 -24.51 -18.41
C VAL A 48 -17.43 -25.61 -18.52
N THR A 49 -17.48 -26.50 -17.53
CA THR A 49 -18.41 -27.63 -17.49
C THR A 49 -19.73 -27.28 -16.83
N THR A 50 -19.68 -26.64 -15.67
CA THR A 50 -20.86 -26.21 -14.90
C THR A 50 -20.63 -24.83 -14.30
N ILE A 51 -21.70 -24.07 -14.09
CA ILE A 51 -21.68 -22.85 -13.29
C ILE A 51 -22.49 -23.15 -12.05
N ASP A 52 -21.80 -23.36 -10.94
CA ASP A 52 -22.36 -23.90 -9.69
C ASP A 52 -23.11 -22.81 -8.91
N ASN A 53 -22.59 -21.56 -8.93
CA ASN A 53 -23.23 -20.42 -8.29
C ASN A 53 -22.86 -19.10 -8.97
N ILE A 54 -23.83 -18.19 -9.08
CA ILE A 54 -23.63 -16.79 -9.49
C ILE A 54 -24.01 -15.94 -8.27
N GLY A 55 -23.01 -15.35 -7.61
CA GLY A 55 -23.22 -14.57 -6.41
C GLY A 55 -23.94 -13.24 -6.66
N ALA A 56 -24.33 -12.58 -5.56
CA ALA A 56 -25.01 -11.29 -5.62
C ALA A 56 -24.13 -10.25 -6.35
N GLY A 57 -24.72 -9.56 -7.33
CA GLY A 57 -24.03 -8.56 -8.13
C GLY A 57 -23.72 -7.30 -7.33
N VAL A 58 -22.44 -7.04 -7.06
CA VAL A 58 -21.99 -5.83 -6.37
C VAL A 58 -21.88 -4.68 -7.37
N ILE A 59 -22.67 -3.63 -7.18
CA ILE A 59 -22.61 -2.43 -8.02
C ILE A 59 -21.30 -1.68 -7.72
N GLN A 60 -20.43 -1.57 -8.71
CA GLN A 60 -19.14 -0.89 -8.58
C GLN A 60 -19.36 0.63 -8.46
N PRO A 61 -18.84 1.28 -7.39
CA PRO A 61 -19.12 2.69 -7.12
C PRO A 61 -18.66 3.58 -8.28
N GLY A 62 -19.50 4.54 -8.63
CA GLY A 62 -19.26 5.52 -9.67
C GLY A 62 -19.36 5.01 -11.11
N ARG A 63 -18.77 3.84 -11.43
CA ARG A 63 -18.71 3.34 -12.81
C ARG A 63 -20.01 2.70 -13.30
N GLY A 64 -20.90 2.29 -12.39
CA GLY A 64 -22.21 1.70 -12.73
C GLY A 64 -22.16 0.30 -13.34
N PHE A 65 -20.98 -0.33 -13.42
CA PHE A 65 -20.84 -1.75 -13.71
C PHE A 65 -21.32 -2.56 -12.51
N VAL A 66 -21.81 -3.77 -12.75
CA VAL A 66 -22.12 -4.73 -11.69
C VAL A 66 -21.13 -5.89 -11.81
N LEU A 67 -20.47 -6.20 -10.70
CA LEU A 67 -19.50 -7.28 -10.56
C LEU A 67 -20.22 -8.50 -9.98
N TYR A 68 -20.25 -9.59 -10.74
CA TYR A 68 -20.81 -10.87 -10.30
C TYR A 68 -19.67 -11.86 -9.99
N PRO A 69 -19.47 -12.26 -8.73
CA PRO A 69 -18.54 -13.33 -8.40
C PRO A 69 -19.19 -14.67 -8.80
N VAL A 70 -18.59 -15.38 -9.75
CA VAL A 70 -19.11 -16.63 -10.31
C VAL A 70 -18.23 -17.79 -9.89
N LYS A 71 -18.85 -18.83 -9.31
CA LYS A 71 -18.21 -20.12 -9.02
C LYS A 71 -18.61 -21.12 -10.09
N TYR A 72 -17.62 -21.70 -10.76
CA TYR A 72 -17.82 -22.58 -11.92
C TYR A 72 -16.84 -23.74 -11.88
N LYS A 73 -17.17 -24.87 -12.50
CA LYS A 73 -16.23 -25.97 -12.72
C LYS A 73 -15.68 -25.88 -14.12
N ALA A 74 -14.37 -26.05 -14.25
CA ALA A 74 -13.70 -26.13 -15.53
C ALA A 74 -12.89 -27.41 -15.65
N ILE A 75 -12.75 -27.88 -16.89
CA ILE A 75 -11.68 -28.79 -17.27
C ILE A 75 -10.44 -27.92 -17.46
N VAL A 76 -9.38 -28.19 -16.70
CA VAL A 76 -8.08 -27.52 -16.83
C VAL A 76 -7.00 -28.53 -17.18
N PHE A 77 -6.11 -28.17 -18.10
CA PHE A 77 -4.90 -28.91 -18.39
C PHE A 77 -3.73 -28.26 -17.65
N ARG A 78 -3.10 -29.01 -16.73
CA ARG A 78 -1.93 -28.55 -16.00
C ARG A 78 -0.79 -29.56 -16.17
N PRO A 79 0.32 -29.20 -16.84
CA PRO A 79 1.52 -30.03 -16.91
C PRO A 79 2.27 -30.04 -15.58
N PHE A 80 2.85 -31.18 -15.21
CA PHE A 80 3.74 -31.28 -14.04
C PHE A 80 5.15 -31.72 -14.42
N LYS A 81 6.16 -31.22 -13.68
CA LYS A 81 7.55 -31.65 -13.85
C LYS A 81 7.69 -33.12 -13.46
N GLY A 82 8.28 -33.92 -14.34
CA GLY A 82 8.42 -35.37 -14.21
C GLY A 82 7.23 -36.17 -14.77
N GLU A 83 6.14 -35.51 -15.18
CA GLU A 83 5.00 -36.16 -15.82
C GLU A 83 5.41 -36.74 -17.18
N VAL A 84 4.98 -37.98 -17.46
CA VAL A 84 5.12 -38.63 -18.77
C VAL A 84 3.80 -38.49 -19.50
N VAL A 85 3.84 -37.98 -20.72
CA VAL A 85 2.67 -37.63 -21.54
C VAL A 85 2.90 -37.99 -23.00
N ASP A 86 1.81 -38.28 -23.70
CA ASP A 86 1.81 -38.48 -25.14
C ASP A 86 1.61 -37.13 -25.86
N ALA A 87 2.31 -36.95 -26.98
CA ALA A 87 2.42 -35.69 -27.71
C ALA A 87 2.53 -35.94 -29.23
N VAL A 88 1.96 -35.07 -30.05
CA VAL A 88 2.07 -35.16 -31.53
C VAL A 88 3.25 -34.31 -32.00
N VAL A 89 4.08 -34.82 -32.91
CA VAL A 89 5.24 -34.10 -33.46
C VAL A 89 4.80 -33.12 -34.54
N THR A 90 4.90 -31.81 -34.27
CA THR A 90 4.47 -30.77 -35.23
C THR A 90 5.58 -30.29 -36.14
N GLN A 91 6.85 -30.33 -35.71
CA GLN A 91 8.00 -30.05 -36.57
C GLN A 91 9.29 -30.70 -36.06
N VAL A 92 10.02 -31.37 -36.97
CA VAL A 92 11.37 -31.89 -36.71
C VAL A 92 12.43 -30.89 -37.18
N ASN A 93 13.48 -30.66 -36.37
CA ASN A 93 14.54 -29.71 -36.71
C ASN A 93 15.89 -30.15 -36.08
N LYS A 94 17.02 -29.68 -36.62
CA LYS A 94 18.38 -30.02 -36.14
C LYS A 94 18.64 -29.67 -34.67
N VAL A 95 17.91 -28.67 -34.15
CA VAL A 95 18.01 -28.20 -32.75
C VAL A 95 17.19 -29.06 -31.78
N GLY A 96 16.22 -29.83 -32.27
CA GLY A 96 15.27 -30.59 -31.48
C GLY A 96 13.91 -30.80 -32.16
N LEU A 97 12.98 -31.44 -31.44
CA LEU A 97 11.60 -31.68 -31.87
C LEU A 97 10.67 -30.60 -31.29
N PHE A 98 9.77 -30.06 -32.10
CA PHE A 98 8.57 -29.37 -31.65
C PHE A 98 7.40 -30.36 -31.63
N THR A 99 6.65 -30.33 -30.54
CA THR A 99 5.52 -31.21 -30.28
C THR A 99 4.36 -30.43 -29.65
N GLU A 100 3.13 -30.93 -29.77
CA GLU A 100 1.96 -30.36 -29.14
C GLU A 100 1.25 -31.38 -28.24
N ILE A 101 0.80 -30.90 -27.08
CA ILE A 101 0.09 -31.66 -26.05
C ILE A 101 -1.22 -30.91 -25.78
N GLY A 102 -2.19 -31.11 -26.67
CA GLY A 102 -3.37 -30.25 -26.73
C GLY A 102 -2.97 -28.79 -26.98
N PRO A 103 -3.41 -27.82 -26.15
CA PRO A 103 -3.10 -26.39 -26.35
C PRO A 103 -1.68 -25.98 -25.94
N MET A 104 -0.83 -26.91 -25.51
CA MET A 104 0.53 -26.63 -25.04
C MET A 104 1.57 -27.12 -26.05
N SER A 105 2.37 -26.20 -26.59
CA SER A 105 3.58 -26.54 -27.32
C SER A 105 4.71 -26.97 -26.37
N CYS A 106 5.43 -28.01 -26.74
CA CYS A 106 6.56 -28.56 -25.99
C CYS A 106 7.76 -28.77 -26.93
N PHE A 107 8.93 -28.29 -26.51
CA PHE A 107 10.18 -28.39 -27.27
C PHE A 107 11.15 -29.37 -26.59
N ILE A 108 11.56 -30.40 -27.33
CA ILE A 108 12.56 -31.38 -26.91
C ILE A 108 13.89 -31.02 -27.57
N SER A 109 14.82 -30.44 -26.81
CA SER A 109 16.16 -30.14 -27.33
C SER A 109 16.90 -31.41 -27.75
N ARG A 110 17.73 -31.33 -28.80
CA ARG A 110 18.61 -32.42 -29.24
C ARG A 110 19.47 -33.02 -28.12
N HIS A 111 19.87 -32.21 -27.12
CA HIS A 111 20.62 -32.68 -25.95
C HIS A 111 19.81 -33.55 -24.98
N SER A 112 18.50 -33.68 -25.17
CA SER A 112 17.59 -34.54 -24.39
C SER A 112 17.04 -35.72 -25.21
N ILE A 113 17.43 -35.83 -26.48
CA ILE A 113 17.17 -36.99 -27.35
C ILE A 113 18.35 -37.97 -27.20
N PRO A 114 18.14 -39.30 -27.17
CA PRO A 114 19.22 -40.29 -27.14
C PRO A 114 20.26 -40.09 -28.25
N SER A 115 21.49 -40.55 -27.99
CA SER A 115 22.60 -40.49 -28.96
C SER A 115 22.31 -41.33 -30.20
N GLU A 116 21.59 -42.44 -30.07
CA GLU A 116 21.26 -43.36 -31.18
C GLU A 116 20.42 -42.71 -32.31
N MET A 117 19.64 -41.67 -31.99
CA MET A 117 18.77 -40.98 -32.96
C MET A 117 19.53 -39.86 -33.69
N GLU A 118 19.82 -40.02 -34.98
CA GLU A 118 20.42 -38.96 -35.81
C GLU A 118 19.37 -38.15 -36.57
N PHE A 119 19.68 -36.89 -36.91
CA PHE A 119 18.77 -36.01 -37.66
C PHE A 119 19.06 -36.10 -39.15
N ASP A 120 18.09 -36.57 -39.95
CA ASP A 120 18.20 -36.67 -41.40
C ASP A 120 17.37 -35.55 -42.08
N PRO A 121 18.04 -34.50 -42.62
CA PRO A 121 17.37 -33.42 -43.37
C PRO A 121 17.08 -33.79 -44.85
N ASN A 122 17.55 -34.95 -45.33
CA ASN A 122 17.35 -35.39 -46.71
C ASN A 122 16.12 -36.31 -46.84
N SER A 123 15.69 -36.91 -45.73
CA SER A 123 14.36 -37.50 -45.61
C SER A 123 13.28 -36.46 -45.89
N ASN A 124 12.17 -36.89 -46.50
CA ASN A 124 11.03 -36.05 -46.82
C ASN A 124 9.73 -36.76 -46.39
N PRO A 125 9.17 -36.47 -45.20
CA PRO A 125 9.54 -35.37 -44.29
C PRO A 125 10.89 -35.56 -43.57
N PRO A 126 11.54 -34.47 -43.11
CA PRO A 126 12.73 -34.53 -42.25
C PRO A 126 12.42 -35.25 -40.94
N CYS A 127 13.34 -36.10 -40.48
CA CYS A 127 13.09 -37.00 -39.35
C CYS A 127 14.30 -37.11 -38.41
N TYR A 128 14.06 -37.64 -37.21
CA TYR A 128 15.09 -38.32 -36.42
C TYR A 128 14.97 -39.83 -36.67
N LYS A 129 16.09 -40.53 -36.89
CA LYS A 129 16.09 -42.00 -37.06
C LYS A 129 17.30 -42.67 -36.42
N THR A 130 17.16 -43.93 -36.04
CA THR A 130 18.31 -44.79 -35.64
C THR A 130 19.19 -45.16 -36.83
N VAL A 131 20.45 -45.50 -36.57
CA VAL A 131 21.37 -46.02 -37.60
C VAL A 131 20.85 -47.32 -38.23
N ASP A 132 20.16 -48.15 -37.45
CA ASP A 132 19.51 -49.39 -37.90
C ASP A 132 18.11 -49.16 -38.52
N GLU A 133 17.65 -47.91 -38.66
CA GLU A 133 16.33 -47.47 -39.15
C GLU A 133 15.07 -48.06 -38.47
N ASP A 134 15.23 -48.88 -37.42
CA ASP A 134 14.15 -49.50 -36.61
C ASP A 134 13.22 -48.48 -35.91
N ILE A 135 13.72 -47.30 -35.55
CA ILE A 135 12.92 -46.20 -35.00
C ILE A 135 13.11 -44.95 -35.86
N VAL A 136 11.99 -44.42 -36.36
CA VAL A 136 11.89 -43.14 -37.08
C VAL A 136 10.88 -42.24 -36.35
N ILE A 137 11.19 -40.95 -36.25
CA ILE A 137 10.31 -39.90 -35.72
C ILE A 137 10.27 -38.75 -36.73
N GLN A 138 9.13 -38.58 -37.37
CA GLN A 138 8.81 -37.57 -38.40
C GLN A 138 7.71 -36.62 -37.91
N GLN A 139 7.18 -35.78 -38.79
CA GLN A 139 6.01 -34.95 -38.52
C GLN A 139 4.72 -35.80 -38.49
N ASP A 140 3.78 -35.42 -37.61
CA ASP A 140 2.49 -36.06 -37.33
C ASP A 140 2.55 -37.41 -36.56
N ASP A 141 3.75 -37.86 -36.17
CA ASP A 141 3.92 -39.04 -35.31
C ASP A 141 3.49 -38.76 -33.85
N GLU A 142 2.93 -39.78 -33.18
CA GLU A 142 2.67 -39.78 -31.74
C GLU A 142 3.91 -40.25 -30.96
N ILE A 143 4.46 -39.41 -30.08
CA ILE A 143 5.60 -39.75 -29.22
C ILE A 143 5.30 -39.56 -27.73
N ARG A 144 5.89 -40.42 -26.89
CA ARG A 144 5.81 -40.33 -25.43
C ARG A 144 7.01 -39.59 -24.86
N LEU A 145 6.77 -38.41 -24.28
CA LEU A 145 7.81 -37.54 -23.69
C LEU A 145 7.65 -37.37 -22.18
N LYS A 146 8.71 -36.90 -21.52
CA LYS A 146 8.71 -36.57 -20.08
C LYS A 146 8.97 -35.09 -19.87
N ILE A 147 8.07 -34.39 -19.17
CA ILE A 147 8.14 -32.94 -18.97
C ILE A 147 9.26 -32.60 -17.96
N VAL A 148 10.42 -32.16 -18.45
CA VAL A 148 11.58 -31.80 -17.62
C VAL A 148 11.42 -30.45 -16.90
N GLY A 149 10.66 -29.53 -17.50
CA GLY A 149 10.35 -28.21 -16.94
C GLY A 149 9.26 -27.50 -17.74
N THR A 150 8.58 -26.55 -17.09
CA THR A 150 7.47 -25.79 -17.65
C THR A 150 7.75 -24.30 -17.51
N ARG A 151 7.81 -23.58 -18.63
CA ARG A 151 7.92 -22.11 -18.64
C ARG A 151 6.53 -21.52 -18.92
N VAL A 152 6.07 -20.61 -18.07
CA VAL A 152 4.78 -19.91 -18.24
C VAL A 152 5.07 -18.45 -18.56
N ASP A 153 5.26 -18.16 -19.85
CA ASP A 153 5.22 -16.79 -20.34
C ASP A 153 3.78 -16.29 -20.29
N LYS A 154 3.45 -15.49 -19.26
CA LYS A 154 2.17 -14.78 -19.18
C LYS A 154 1.99 -13.93 -20.45
N ASN A 155 0.78 -13.93 -21.03
CA ASN A 155 0.35 -13.14 -22.20
C ASN A 155 1.23 -11.90 -22.41
N ASP A 156 2.00 -11.86 -23.51
CA ASP A 156 3.01 -10.82 -23.76
C ASP A 156 2.42 -9.40 -23.70
N ILE A 157 2.64 -8.72 -22.56
CA ILE A 157 2.16 -7.35 -22.38
C ILE A 157 3.10 -6.44 -23.17
N THR A 158 2.65 -5.99 -24.34
CA THR A 158 3.46 -5.11 -25.20
C THR A 158 3.23 -3.65 -24.82
N LEU A 159 4.24 -3.03 -24.21
CA LEU A 159 4.22 -1.63 -23.81
C LEU A 159 4.74 -0.73 -24.94
N TYR A 160 3.81 -0.14 -25.68
CA TYR A 160 4.09 0.86 -26.70
C TYR A 160 4.49 2.19 -26.05
N THR A 161 5.75 2.59 -26.19
CA THR A 161 6.28 3.85 -25.63
C THR A 161 7.53 4.29 -26.36
N TYR A 162 7.78 5.59 -26.46
CA TYR A 162 9.08 6.09 -26.90
C TYR A 162 10.19 5.71 -25.88
N PRO A 163 11.47 5.64 -26.29
CA PRO A 163 12.60 5.37 -25.40
C PRO A 163 12.66 6.31 -24.19
N GLU A 164 13.21 5.83 -23.07
CA GLU A 164 13.48 6.62 -21.85
C GLU A 164 12.29 7.37 -21.23
N ASN A 165 11.06 6.98 -21.57
CA ASN A 165 9.85 7.57 -21.01
C ASN A 165 9.72 7.25 -19.51
N TRP A 166 10.03 8.23 -18.65
CA TRP A 166 9.93 8.11 -17.18
C TRP A 166 8.54 7.67 -16.67
N ARG A 167 7.47 7.85 -17.45
CA ARG A 167 6.12 7.35 -17.09
C ARG A 167 5.98 5.85 -17.35
N ALA A 168 6.68 5.32 -18.34
CA ALA A 168 6.74 3.89 -18.66
C ALA A 168 7.52 3.10 -17.59
N PHE A 169 8.50 3.73 -16.92
CA PHE A 169 9.30 3.08 -15.88
C PHE A 169 8.42 2.49 -14.76
N LYS A 170 7.30 3.13 -14.39
CA LYS A 170 6.36 2.59 -13.40
C LYS A 170 5.78 1.23 -13.82
N ALA A 171 5.44 1.07 -15.09
CA ALA A 171 4.93 -0.19 -15.64
C ALA A 171 6.05 -1.24 -15.80
N GLN A 172 7.26 -0.81 -16.15
CA GLN A 172 8.43 -1.69 -16.24
C GLN A 172 8.83 -2.26 -14.86
N ILE A 173 8.90 -1.40 -13.84
CA ILE A 173 9.18 -1.80 -12.45
C ILE A 173 8.08 -2.74 -11.92
N ALA A 174 6.80 -2.43 -12.17
CA ALA A 174 5.69 -3.31 -11.79
C ALA A 174 5.74 -4.68 -12.51
N ALA A 175 6.19 -4.74 -13.78
CA ALA A 175 6.40 -5.99 -14.49
C ALA A 175 7.55 -6.83 -13.91
N GLN A 176 8.65 -6.19 -13.48
CA GLN A 176 9.73 -6.88 -12.78
C GLN A 176 9.26 -7.49 -11.45
N TYR A 177 8.63 -6.69 -10.57
CA TYR A 177 8.09 -7.19 -9.29
C TYR A 177 7.02 -8.28 -9.44
N SER A 178 6.25 -8.28 -10.53
CA SER A 178 5.20 -9.29 -10.77
C SER A 178 5.68 -10.48 -11.61
N GLY A 179 6.95 -10.52 -12.04
CA GLY A 179 7.48 -11.55 -12.94
C GLY A 179 6.65 -11.69 -14.21
N ALA A 180 6.45 -10.58 -14.93
CA ALA A 180 5.65 -10.53 -16.16
C ALA A 180 6.53 -10.17 -17.37
N SER A 181 6.34 -10.89 -18.50
CA SER A 181 6.95 -10.53 -19.78
C SER A 181 6.36 -9.21 -20.27
N LEU A 182 7.17 -8.15 -20.26
CA LEU A 182 6.79 -6.82 -20.73
C LEU A 182 7.66 -6.43 -21.94
N LYS A 183 7.13 -6.64 -23.14
CA LYS A 183 7.82 -6.29 -24.39
C LYS A 183 7.71 -4.80 -24.64
N VAL A 184 8.83 -4.07 -24.54
CA VAL A 184 8.85 -2.62 -24.77
C VAL A 184 8.96 -2.36 -26.28
N ALA A 185 7.88 -1.88 -26.88
CA ALA A 185 7.82 -1.52 -28.29
C ALA A 185 8.13 -0.02 -28.47
N SER A 186 9.41 0.30 -28.70
CA SER A 186 9.90 1.69 -28.78
C SER A 186 10.42 2.16 -30.13
N ASN A 187 10.64 1.23 -31.05
CA ASN A 187 11.32 1.50 -32.32
C ASN A 187 10.35 1.31 -33.49
N SER A 188 10.59 2.01 -34.60
CA SER A 188 9.90 1.75 -35.87
C SER A 188 10.22 0.32 -36.36
N PRO A 189 9.25 -0.45 -36.89
CA PRO A 189 7.87 -0.06 -37.24
C PRO A 189 6.84 -0.19 -36.10
N ALA A 190 7.23 -0.71 -34.93
CA ALA A 190 6.27 -1.05 -33.86
C ALA A 190 5.69 0.17 -33.13
N PHE A 191 6.46 1.26 -33.00
CA PHE A 191 5.96 2.52 -32.43
C PHE A 191 6.67 3.74 -33.03
N THR A 192 5.88 4.68 -33.57
CA THR A 192 6.35 5.98 -34.08
C THR A 192 5.57 7.09 -33.40
N PHE A 193 6.24 7.85 -32.53
CA PHE A 193 5.62 8.92 -31.75
C PHE A 193 4.92 9.95 -32.64
N GLY A 194 3.69 10.33 -32.28
CA GLY A 194 2.87 11.26 -33.07
C GLY A 194 2.16 10.64 -34.30
N GLN A 195 2.63 9.51 -34.83
CA GLN A 195 2.00 8.78 -35.94
C GLN A 195 1.15 7.61 -35.43
N THR A 196 1.74 6.61 -34.77
CA THR A 196 1.03 5.42 -34.24
C THR A 196 -0.12 5.83 -33.32
N ASN A 197 0.10 6.84 -32.48
CA ASN A 197 -0.86 7.46 -31.55
C ASN A 197 -2.15 8.02 -32.22
N ARG A 198 -2.16 8.16 -33.55
CA ARG A 198 -3.30 8.66 -34.34
C ARG A 198 -3.94 7.59 -35.22
N THR A 199 -3.41 6.36 -35.24
CA THR A 199 -3.95 5.28 -36.07
C THR A 199 -5.29 4.78 -35.53
N PRO A 200 -6.25 4.35 -36.40
CA PRO A 200 -7.52 3.79 -35.96
C PRO A 200 -7.35 2.56 -35.04
N ALA A 201 -6.35 1.71 -35.32
CA ALA A 201 -6.05 0.53 -34.49
C ALA A 201 -5.62 0.90 -33.07
N PHE A 202 -4.71 1.88 -32.91
CA PHE A 202 -4.29 2.34 -31.58
C PHE A 202 -5.43 3.03 -30.83
N LEU A 203 -6.29 3.79 -31.52
CA LEU A 203 -7.47 4.41 -30.90
C LEU A 203 -8.54 3.39 -30.52
N SER A 204 -8.71 2.31 -31.29
CA SER A 204 -9.60 1.18 -30.99
C SER A 204 -9.25 0.51 -29.66
N ASN A 205 -7.94 0.37 -29.36
CA ASN A 205 -7.44 -0.21 -28.11
C ASN A 205 -7.73 0.66 -26.87
N PHE A 206 -8.13 1.93 -27.06
CA PHE A 206 -8.57 2.83 -25.99
C PHE A 206 -10.01 3.32 -26.27
N PRO A 207 -11.04 2.46 -26.17
CA PRO A 207 -12.40 2.73 -26.66
C PRO A 207 -13.16 3.86 -25.94
N LEU A 208 -12.58 4.44 -24.87
CA LEU A 208 -13.10 5.61 -24.15
C LEU A 208 -12.16 6.85 -24.26
N GLY A 209 -11.05 6.73 -24.98
CA GLY A 209 -10.11 7.79 -25.33
C GLY A 209 -9.63 8.65 -24.14
N LYS A 210 -9.43 9.95 -24.42
CA LYS A 210 -8.99 10.94 -23.41
C LYS A 210 -9.98 11.09 -22.24
N ALA A 211 -11.27 10.84 -22.47
CA ALA A 211 -12.32 11.09 -21.49
C ALA A 211 -12.17 10.19 -20.25
N ALA A 212 -11.85 8.89 -20.42
CA ALA A 212 -11.65 7.99 -19.28
C ALA A 212 -10.46 8.40 -18.39
N ALA A 213 -9.36 8.86 -18.99
CA ALA A 213 -8.20 9.37 -18.26
C ALA A 213 -8.52 10.68 -17.51
N GLN A 214 -9.28 11.58 -18.14
CA GLN A 214 -9.74 12.83 -17.50
C GLN A 214 -10.73 12.55 -16.36
N VAL A 215 -11.62 11.58 -16.50
CA VAL A 215 -12.50 11.13 -15.41
C VAL A 215 -11.68 10.62 -14.24
N LEU A 216 -10.70 9.74 -14.48
CA LEU A 216 -9.82 9.23 -13.42
C LEU A 216 -9.01 10.32 -12.72
N GLN A 217 -8.53 11.32 -13.47
CA GLN A 217 -7.85 12.49 -12.89
C GLN A 217 -8.77 13.25 -11.93
N TRP A 218 -10.05 13.46 -12.29
CA TRP A 218 -11.01 14.16 -11.45
C TRP A 218 -11.49 13.36 -10.23
N VAL A 219 -11.59 12.03 -10.33
CA VAL A 219 -11.85 11.16 -9.18
C VAL A 219 -10.69 11.27 -8.18
N SER A 220 -9.45 11.06 -8.64
CA SER A 220 -8.26 11.21 -7.79
C SER A 220 -8.09 12.62 -7.21
N PHE A 221 -8.50 13.66 -7.93
CA PHE A 221 -8.53 15.03 -7.41
C PHE A 221 -9.57 15.21 -6.30
N ALA A 222 -10.75 14.63 -6.42
CA ALA A 222 -11.76 14.66 -5.35
C ALA A 222 -11.25 13.94 -4.09
N ASP A 223 -10.69 12.74 -4.26
CA ASP A 223 -10.24 11.88 -3.16
C ASP A 223 -9.03 12.46 -2.40
N SER A 224 -8.10 13.13 -3.11
CA SER A 224 -6.88 13.70 -2.50
C SER A 224 -6.99 15.17 -2.08
N GLU A 225 -7.63 16.02 -2.88
CA GLU A 225 -7.56 17.49 -2.74
C GLU A 225 -8.86 18.12 -2.21
N ILE A 226 -9.99 17.38 -2.24
CA ILE A 226 -11.29 17.88 -1.75
C ILE A 226 -11.70 17.17 -0.45
N ILE A 227 -11.73 15.83 -0.43
CA ILE A 227 -12.29 15.08 0.71
C ILE A 227 -11.52 15.32 2.03
N PRO A 228 -10.17 15.31 2.08
CA PRO A 228 -9.44 15.56 3.32
C PRO A 228 -9.68 16.95 3.94
N PRO A 229 -9.53 18.09 3.23
CA PRO A 229 -9.85 19.40 3.81
C PRO A 229 -11.36 19.61 4.04
N ALA A 230 -12.24 18.99 3.24
CA ALA A 230 -13.68 19.03 3.49
C ALA A 230 -14.04 18.35 4.81
N SER A 231 -13.44 17.19 5.10
CA SER A 231 -13.60 16.48 6.37
C SER A 231 -13.04 17.31 7.53
N ALA A 232 -11.81 17.83 7.41
CA ALA A 232 -11.18 18.63 8.44
C ALA A 232 -11.94 19.92 8.79
N TRP A 233 -12.63 20.55 7.83
CA TRP A 233 -13.45 21.74 8.09
C TRP A 233 -14.89 21.41 8.53
N VAL A 234 -15.51 20.32 8.05
CA VAL A 234 -16.92 19.98 8.37
C VAL A 234 -17.07 19.11 9.62
N PHE A 235 -16.18 18.16 9.91
CA PHE A 235 -16.36 17.25 11.05
C PHE A 235 -16.38 17.95 12.42
N PRO A 236 -15.61 19.04 12.66
CA PRO A 236 -15.79 19.86 13.85
C PRO A 236 -17.17 20.55 13.91
N THR A 237 -17.72 21.03 12.79
CA THR A 237 -19.02 21.73 12.80
C THR A 237 -20.21 20.79 13.01
N LEU A 238 -20.00 19.49 12.75
CA LEU A 238 -20.91 18.40 13.10
C LEU A 238 -20.77 17.90 14.55
N GLY A 239 -19.71 18.29 15.27
CA GLY A 239 -19.40 17.78 16.61
C GLY A 239 -18.76 16.38 16.62
N ILE A 240 -18.15 15.95 15.51
CA ILE A 240 -17.55 14.62 15.34
C ILE A 240 -16.05 14.60 15.72
N MET A 241 -15.37 15.76 15.64
CA MET A 241 -13.94 15.93 15.95
C MET A 241 -13.70 17.20 16.77
N GLN A 242 -12.61 17.20 17.56
CA GLN A 242 -12.18 18.38 18.31
C GLN A 242 -11.82 19.55 17.35
N PHE A 243 -12.17 20.79 17.72
CA PHE A 243 -11.88 21.96 16.87
C PHE A 243 -10.40 22.37 16.91
N ASN A 244 -9.59 21.81 16.00
CA ASN A 244 -8.24 22.30 15.76
C ASN A 244 -8.28 23.55 14.84
N LYS A 245 -7.97 24.72 15.41
CA LYS A 245 -7.97 26.00 14.71
C LYS A 245 -6.97 26.04 13.54
N GLN A 246 -5.77 25.48 13.70
CA GLN A 246 -4.73 25.54 12.68
C GLN A 246 -5.06 24.64 11.49
N ALA A 247 -5.53 23.42 11.75
CA ALA A 247 -6.03 22.51 10.71
C ALA A 247 -7.24 23.10 9.97
N THR A 248 -8.15 23.78 10.69
CA THR A 248 -9.33 24.41 10.08
C THR A 248 -8.97 25.58 9.16
N GLU A 249 -8.02 26.45 9.53
CA GLU A 249 -7.59 27.54 8.64
C GLU A 249 -6.79 27.02 7.43
N GLN A 250 -5.97 25.97 7.60
CA GLN A 250 -5.30 25.33 6.47
C GLN A 250 -6.32 24.72 5.48
N ALA A 251 -7.28 23.95 5.98
CA ALA A 251 -8.35 23.36 5.17
C ALA A 251 -9.18 24.42 4.42
N LYS A 252 -9.42 25.59 5.02
CA LYS A 252 -10.04 26.75 4.36
C LYS A 252 -9.21 27.28 3.20
N GLU A 253 -7.89 27.33 3.31
CA GLU A 253 -7.04 27.76 2.19
C GLU A 253 -7.01 26.74 1.05
N ASP A 254 -6.92 25.46 1.37
CA ASP A 254 -6.81 24.43 0.34
C ASP A 254 -8.15 24.24 -0.41
N ILE A 255 -9.29 24.37 0.28
CA ILE A 255 -10.60 24.47 -0.39
C ILE A 255 -10.73 25.72 -1.27
N LYS A 256 -10.17 26.89 -0.87
CA LYS A 256 -10.14 28.07 -1.77
C LYS A 256 -9.29 27.82 -3.02
N LYS A 257 -8.17 27.10 -2.91
CA LYS A 257 -7.31 26.70 -4.05
C LYS A 257 -8.07 25.76 -4.99
N ALA A 258 -8.70 24.72 -4.46
CA ALA A 258 -9.52 23.77 -5.21
C ALA A 258 -10.71 24.45 -5.93
N LEU A 259 -11.45 25.31 -5.22
CA LEU A 259 -12.55 26.10 -5.79
C LEU A 259 -12.07 27.06 -6.88
N ALA A 260 -10.92 27.72 -6.72
CA ALA A 260 -10.37 28.61 -7.74
C ALA A 260 -10.02 27.86 -9.04
N MET A 261 -9.35 26.70 -8.92
CA MET A 261 -8.99 25.87 -10.07
C MET A 261 -10.23 25.33 -10.79
N LEU A 262 -11.23 24.84 -10.05
CA LEU A 262 -12.53 24.42 -10.60
C LEU A 262 -13.28 25.58 -11.27
N ASN A 263 -13.26 26.79 -10.69
CA ASN A 263 -13.93 27.96 -11.25
C ASN A 263 -13.32 28.41 -12.58
N GLN A 264 -11.99 28.30 -12.70
CA GLN A 264 -11.26 28.52 -13.96
C GLN A 264 -11.57 27.43 -14.99
N HIS A 265 -11.64 26.16 -14.57
CA HIS A 265 -11.91 25.02 -15.46
C HIS A 265 -13.36 25.03 -16.01
N LEU A 266 -14.33 25.37 -15.16
CA LEU A 266 -15.76 25.46 -15.49
C LEU A 266 -16.16 26.79 -16.16
N ASN A 267 -15.19 27.68 -16.42
CA ASN A 267 -15.42 28.94 -17.13
C ASN A 267 -15.71 28.74 -18.62
N THR A 268 -15.17 27.68 -19.22
CA THR A 268 -15.34 27.33 -20.65
C THR A 268 -16.07 26.00 -20.84
N ARG A 269 -16.62 25.40 -19.77
CA ARG A 269 -17.21 24.06 -19.79
C ARG A 269 -18.46 23.97 -18.91
N THR A 270 -19.50 23.31 -19.44
CA THR A 270 -20.74 23.04 -18.70
C THR A 270 -20.51 22.04 -17.57
N PHE A 271 -19.70 21.00 -17.83
CA PHE A 271 -19.37 19.86 -16.98
C PHE A 271 -17.84 19.59 -16.98
N LEU A 272 -17.36 18.73 -16.07
CA LEU A 272 -15.92 18.48 -15.87
C LEU A 272 -15.27 17.62 -16.98
N VAL A 273 -16.02 16.73 -17.62
CA VAL A 273 -15.55 15.93 -18.77
C VAL A 273 -16.61 15.84 -19.86
N GLY A 274 -16.45 16.64 -20.91
CA GLY A 274 -17.38 16.69 -22.05
C GLY A 274 -18.61 17.56 -21.80
N GLU A 275 -19.70 17.24 -22.50
CA GLU A 275 -20.92 18.06 -22.56
C GLU A 275 -22.12 17.45 -21.81
N ARG A 276 -21.89 16.36 -21.06
CA ARG A 276 -22.89 15.67 -20.24
C ARG A 276 -22.30 15.35 -18.87
N VAL A 277 -23.14 15.12 -17.87
CA VAL A 277 -22.70 14.64 -16.55
C VAL A 277 -21.90 13.37 -16.72
N SER A 278 -20.67 13.39 -16.22
CA SER A 278 -19.75 12.26 -16.17
C SER A 278 -19.57 11.79 -14.74
N LEU A 279 -18.84 10.69 -14.54
CA LEU A 279 -18.44 10.27 -13.19
C LEU A 279 -17.62 11.34 -12.45
N ALA A 280 -16.79 12.11 -13.16
CA ALA A 280 -16.05 13.22 -12.55
C ALA A 280 -16.99 14.24 -11.90
N ASP A 281 -18.10 14.55 -12.57
CA ASP A 281 -19.10 15.48 -12.05
C ASP A 281 -19.79 14.93 -10.80
N ILE A 282 -20.11 13.63 -10.80
CA ILE A 282 -20.73 12.94 -9.66
C ILE A 282 -19.78 12.91 -8.45
N THR A 283 -18.51 12.51 -8.60
CA THR A 283 -17.58 12.42 -7.45
C THR A 283 -17.25 13.78 -6.87
N VAL A 284 -16.95 14.79 -7.70
CA VAL A 284 -16.63 16.14 -7.21
C VAL A 284 -17.86 16.78 -6.57
N ALA A 285 -19.07 16.60 -7.11
CA ALA A 285 -20.28 17.15 -6.51
C ALA A 285 -20.63 16.47 -5.17
N CYS A 286 -20.45 15.15 -5.06
CA CYS A 286 -20.64 14.42 -3.80
C CYS A 286 -19.61 14.82 -2.75
N ALA A 287 -18.33 14.96 -3.11
CA ALA A 287 -17.28 15.43 -2.20
C ALA A 287 -17.54 16.85 -1.68
N MET A 288 -18.05 17.74 -2.54
CA MET A 288 -18.38 19.13 -2.16
C MET A 288 -19.73 19.27 -1.43
N LEU A 289 -20.58 18.24 -1.39
CA LEU A 289 -21.95 18.29 -0.88
C LEU A 289 -22.03 18.85 0.55
N TRP A 290 -21.23 18.29 1.46
CA TRP A 290 -21.23 18.69 2.86
C TRP A 290 -20.67 20.10 3.07
N VAL A 291 -19.67 20.50 2.28
CA VAL A 291 -19.14 21.87 2.30
C VAL A 291 -20.23 22.87 1.89
N TYR A 292 -20.97 22.60 0.80
CA TYR A 292 -22.09 23.46 0.37
C TYR A 292 -23.31 23.43 1.32
N LYS A 293 -23.57 22.33 2.03
CA LYS A 293 -24.66 22.23 3.03
C LYS A 293 -24.34 22.90 4.37
N GLN A 294 -23.11 22.81 4.88
CA GLN A 294 -22.76 23.26 6.24
C GLN A 294 -21.92 24.55 6.31
N VAL A 295 -21.08 24.83 5.30
CA VAL A 295 -19.87 25.66 5.51
C VAL A 295 -19.68 26.78 4.48
N LEU A 296 -19.99 26.56 3.21
CA LEU A 296 -19.82 27.56 2.14
C LEU A 296 -20.92 28.62 2.22
N GLU A 297 -20.73 29.67 3.02
CA GLU A 297 -21.61 30.84 3.09
C GLU A 297 -21.77 31.56 1.74
N PRO A 298 -22.85 32.35 1.54
CA PRO A 298 -23.02 33.19 0.35
C PRO A 298 -21.82 34.08 0.05
N ALA A 299 -21.20 34.68 1.07
CA ALA A 299 -20.01 35.52 0.93
C ALA A 299 -18.79 34.75 0.37
N PHE A 300 -18.64 33.48 0.74
CA PHE A 300 -17.56 32.61 0.23
C PHE A 300 -17.86 32.03 -1.17
N ARG A 301 -19.11 32.09 -1.65
CA ARG A 301 -19.49 31.67 -3.01
C ARG A 301 -19.33 32.76 -4.07
N GLN A 302 -19.40 34.04 -3.70
CA GLN A 302 -19.29 35.17 -4.62
C GLN A 302 -18.07 35.11 -5.57
N PRO A 303 -16.86 34.69 -5.14
CA PRO A 303 -15.70 34.56 -6.03
C PRO A 303 -15.79 33.38 -7.02
N TYR A 304 -16.73 32.45 -6.84
CA TYR A 304 -16.79 31.16 -7.54
C TYR A 304 -18.15 30.91 -8.22
N PRO A 305 -18.60 31.80 -9.14
CA PRO A 305 -19.91 31.68 -9.80
C PRO A 305 -20.01 30.45 -10.70
N ASN A 306 -18.92 30.03 -11.38
CA ASN A 306 -18.95 28.91 -12.32
C ASN A 306 -19.08 27.57 -11.59
N VAL A 307 -18.39 27.41 -10.45
CA VAL A 307 -18.54 26.23 -9.59
C VAL A 307 -19.94 26.17 -8.99
N THR A 308 -20.43 27.31 -8.48
CA THR A 308 -21.76 27.36 -7.87
C THR A 308 -22.87 27.08 -8.90
N ARG A 309 -22.76 27.61 -10.13
CA ARG A 309 -23.61 27.25 -11.28
C ARG A 309 -23.59 25.75 -11.53
N TRP A 310 -22.41 25.16 -11.70
CA TRP A 310 -22.23 23.74 -12.01
C TRP A 310 -22.76 22.83 -10.89
N PHE A 311 -22.48 23.14 -9.63
CA PHE A 311 -22.95 22.38 -8.47
C PHE A 311 -24.49 22.38 -8.41
N VAL A 312 -25.12 23.56 -8.53
CA VAL A 312 -26.59 23.69 -8.59
C VAL A 312 -27.17 22.98 -9.82
N THR A 313 -26.45 22.95 -10.95
CA THR A 313 -26.85 22.24 -12.18
C THR A 313 -26.79 20.72 -12.02
N CYS A 314 -25.82 20.17 -11.29
CA CYS A 314 -25.72 18.73 -11.03
C CYS A 314 -26.76 18.28 -9.99
N VAL A 315 -26.81 18.97 -8.85
CA VAL A 315 -27.67 18.63 -7.72
C VAL A 315 -29.17 18.74 -8.04
N ASN A 316 -29.57 19.58 -8.99
CA ASN A 316 -30.98 19.66 -9.41
C ASN A 316 -31.43 18.57 -10.41
N GLN A 317 -30.53 17.71 -10.90
CA GLN A 317 -30.94 16.65 -11.83
C GLN A 317 -31.76 15.58 -11.09
N PRO A 318 -32.77 14.96 -11.73
CA PRO A 318 -33.68 14.05 -11.06
C PRO A 318 -32.94 12.88 -10.39
N GLN A 319 -31.88 12.35 -11.01
CA GLN A 319 -31.04 11.30 -10.45
C GLN A 319 -30.34 11.72 -9.14
N PHE A 320 -29.88 12.98 -9.05
CA PHE A 320 -29.28 13.51 -7.84
C PHE A 320 -30.34 13.75 -6.75
N LYS A 321 -31.50 14.33 -7.10
CA LYS A 321 -32.60 14.56 -6.16
C LYS A 321 -33.14 13.26 -5.53
N THR A 322 -33.22 12.17 -6.30
CA THR A 322 -33.64 10.85 -5.79
C THR A 322 -32.71 10.28 -4.72
N VAL A 323 -31.41 10.65 -4.72
CA VAL A 323 -30.41 10.09 -3.80
C VAL A 323 -30.03 11.07 -2.67
N LEU A 324 -29.98 12.36 -2.95
CA LEU A 324 -29.48 13.40 -2.02
C LEU A 324 -30.58 14.20 -1.31
N GLY A 325 -31.84 13.99 -1.73
CA GLY A 325 -33.00 14.79 -1.32
C GLY A 325 -32.94 16.23 -1.83
N GLU A 326 -33.70 17.11 -1.20
CA GLU A 326 -33.55 18.55 -1.41
C GLU A 326 -32.27 19.06 -0.73
N VAL A 327 -31.40 19.69 -1.51
CA VAL A 327 -30.12 20.21 -1.03
C VAL A 327 -30.24 21.71 -0.81
N ASN A 328 -30.68 22.06 0.41
CA ASN A 328 -30.63 23.43 0.88
C ASN A 328 -29.15 23.85 1.04
N LEU A 329 -28.82 25.00 0.45
CA LEU A 329 -27.48 25.58 0.47
C LEU A 329 -27.28 26.36 1.77
N CYS A 330 -26.09 26.26 2.38
CA CYS A 330 -25.74 26.96 3.63
C CYS A 330 -26.02 28.49 3.56
N GLU A 331 -26.72 29.05 4.54
CA GLU A 331 -26.97 30.50 4.63
C GLU A 331 -26.02 31.21 5.62
N LYS A 332 -25.57 30.50 6.66
CA LYS A 332 -24.63 30.95 7.70
C LYS A 332 -23.72 29.79 8.08
N MET A 333 -22.42 30.02 8.26
CA MET A 333 -21.47 28.96 8.57
C MET A 333 -21.89 28.22 9.84
N ALA A 334 -21.98 26.89 9.76
CA ALA A 334 -21.98 26.07 10.96
C ALA A 334 -20.67 26.33 11.73
N GLN A 335 -20.79 26.82 12.96
CA GLN A 335 -19.67 26.98 13.89
C GLN A 335 -19.62 25.76 14.82
N PHE A 336 -18.44 25.48 15.39
CA PHE A 336 -18.28 24.41 16.38
C PHE A 336 -19.20 24.68 17.59
N ASP A 337 -20.15 23.78 17.82
CA ASP A 337 -21.08 23.84 18.96
C ASP A 337 -20.60 22.86 20.04
N SER A 338 -20.00 23.42 21.09
CA SER A 338 -19.41 22.64 22.18
C SER A 338 -20.41 21.79 22.96
N LYS A 339 -21.72 22.04 22.84
CA LYS A 339 -22.75 21.15 23.42
C LYS A 339 -22.95 19.91 22.57
N LYS A 340 -23.01 20.04 21.24
CA LYS A 340 -23.20 18.88 20.33
C LYS A 340 -22.04 17.89 20.42
N PHE A 341 -20.80 18.40 20.53
CA PHE A 341 -19.63 17.55 20.77
C PHE A 341 -19.74 16.79 22.11
N ALA A 342 -20.21 17.45 23.17
CA ALA A 342 -20.41 16.80 24.48
C ALA A 342 -21.57 15.79 24.50
N ASP A 343 -22.65 16.04 23.74
CA ASP A 343 -23.81 15.14 23.65
C ASP A 343 -23.57 13.91 22.75
N MET A 344 -22.58 13.96 21.82
CA MET A 344 -22.23 12.83 20.95
C MET A 344 -21.16 11.88 21.52
N GLN A 345 -20.38 12.27 22.54
CA GLN A 345 -19.44 11.34 23.16
C GLN A 345 -20.18 10.27 24.00
N PRO A 346 -19.77 8.98 23.92
CA PRO A 346 -20.36 7.94 24.76
C PRO A 346 -20.03 8.20 26.24
N LYS A 347 -21.07 8.27 27.08
CA LYS A 347 -20.94 8.48 28.53
C LYS A 347 -20.12 7.36 29.17
N LYS A 348 -18.84 7.63 29.43
CA LYS A 348 -18.04 6.85 30.39
C LYS A 348 -18.70 6.98 31.76
N GLU A 349 -19.09 5.86 32.36
CA GLU A 349 -19.67 5.84 33.70
C GLU A 349 -18.65 6.31 34.74
N ALA A 350 -18.97 7.39 35.46
CA ALA A 350 -18.11 7.92 36.50
C ALA A 350 -18.37 7.20 37.84
N PRO A 351 -17.33 6.72 38.56
CA PRO A 351 -17.52 6.13 39.88
C PRO A 351 -18.05 7.17 40.90
N PRO A 352 -18.72 6.74 41.98
CA PRO A 352 -19.56 7.64 42.78
C PRO A 352 -18.78 8.71 43.56
N LYS A 353 -19.27 9.95 43.51
CA LYS A 353 -18.78 11.04 44.39
C LYS A 353 -19.06 10.72 45.86
N LYS A 354 -18.11 11.03 46.73
CA LYS A 354 -18.39 11.43 48.13
C LYS A 354 -18.39 12.95 48.23
N GLU A 355 -19.34 13.49 48.98
CA GLU A 355 -19.48 14.93 49.23
C GLU A 355 -18.68 15.37 50.47
N LYS A 356 -18.15 16.60 50.50
CA LYS A 356 -18.81 17.76 51.17
C LYS A 356 -17.94 19.04 51.22
N ALA A 357 -18.59 20.18 50.90
CA ALA A 357 -18.30 21.56 51.33
C ALA A 357 -16.91 22.21 51.08
N GLY A 358 -16.79 23.54 50.90
CA GLY A 358 -17.81 24.58 50.70
C GLY A 358 -17.36 25.98 51.18
N LYS A 359 -17.83 27.05 50.51
CA LYS A 359 -17.60 28.51 50.79
C LYS A 359 -16.17 29.03 50.54
N GLU A 360 -15.90 30.31 50.20
CA GLU A 360 -16.69 31.40 49.56
C GLU A 360 -15.72 32.42 48.88
N ALA A 361 -16.21 33.49 48.25
CA ALA A 361 -15.45 34.30 47.28
C ALA A 361 -14.85 35.62 47.81
N ALA A 362 -13.72 36.06 47.22
CA ALA A 362 -13.26 37.47 47.17
C ALA A 362 -12.22 37.77 46.05
N LYS A 363 -12.21 39.01 45.56
CA LYS A 363 -11.22 39.69 44.66
C LYS A 363 -11.39 41.22 44.91
N PRO A 364 -10.48 42.15 44.49
CA PRO A 364 -9.26 42.04 43.66
C PRO A 364 -8.02 42.63 44.42
N GLN A 365 -6.93 43.27 43.91
CA GLN A 365 -6.47 43.67 42.56
C GLN A 365 -4.92 43.86 42.48
N LYS A 366 -4.32 43.53 41.32
CA LYS A 366 -3.06 44.04 40.70
C LYS A 366 -1.91 44.62 41.57
N LYS A 367 -0.71 44.04 41.38
CA LYS A 367 0.34 44.64 40.51
C LYS A 367 1.26 43.56 39.91
N LYS A 368 2.17 43.94 39.00
CA LYS A 368 2.99 43.05 38.16
C LYS A 368 4.28 42.60 38.85
N GLU A 369 4.75 41.39 38.51
CA GLU A 369 6.09 41.19 37.90
C GLU A 369 6.14 39.85 37.14
N GLU A 370 7.25 39.56 36.46
CA GLU A 370 7.31 38.58 35.35
C GLU A 370 7.67 37.14 35.76
N LYS A 371 7.03 36.15 35.13
CA LYS A 371 7.65 34.82 34.85
C LYS A 371 6.91 34.06 33.74
N LYS A 372 7.63 33.16 33.08
CA LYS A 372 7.17 32.36 31.93
C LYS A 372 6.12 31.31 32.35
N PRO A 373 5.12 30.99 31.51
CA PRO A 373 4.18 29.90 31.78
C PRO A 373 4.85 28.53 31.66
N ALA A 374 4.33 27.55 32.40
CA ALA A 374 4.70 26.14 32.25
C ALA A 374 4.03 25.52 31.00
N PRO A 375 4.62 24.46 30.40
CA PRO A 375 3.90 23.60 29.46
C PRO A 375 2.67 22.99 30.11
N ALA A 376 1.61 22.81 29.33
CA ALA A 376 0.41 22.11 29.77
C ALA A 376 0.63 20.58 29.79
N GLU A 377 -0.24 19.88 30.50
CA GLU A 377 -0.47 18.45 30.27
C GLU A 377 -1.10 18.32 28.87
N GLU A 378 -0.42 17.67 27.92
CA GLU A 378 -0.97 17.47 26.58
C GLU A 378 -2.06 16.37 26.61
N GLU A 379 -3.20 16.68 25.99
CA GLU A 379 -4.34 15.76 25.91
C GLU A 379 -4.00 14.53 25.05
N ILE A 380 -4.57 13.38 25.39
CA ILE A 380 -4.37 12.12 24.66
C ILE A 380 -5.12 12.22 23.33
N ASP A 381 -4.38 12.12 22.21
CA ASP A 381 -4.91 12.18 20.85
C ASP A 381 -5.92 11.05 20.56
N GLU A 382 -6.97 11.35 19.77
CA GLU A 382 -8.05 10.43 19.42
C GLU A 382 -7.55 9.20 18.62
N CYS A 383 -6.33 9.28 18.07
CA CYS A 383 -5.59 8.16 17.48
C CYS A 383 -5.42 6.96 18.44
N ASP A 384 -5.14 7.22 19.74
CA ASP A 384 -4.93 6.19 20.76
C ASP A 384 -6.24 5.44 21.11
N ALA A 385 -7.40 6.06 20.83
CA ALA A 385 -8.71 5.44 20.97
C ALA A 385 -9.08 4.57 19.75
N ALA A 386 -8.63 4.92 18.55
CA ALA A 386 -8.86 4.13 17.34
C ALA A 386 -8.07 2.80 17.37
N LEU A 387 -6.81 2.82 17.83
CA LEU A 387 -5.97 1.64 17.99
C LEU A 387 -6.47 0.69 19.11
N ALA A 388 -7.35 1.14 20.00
CA ALA A 388 -7.96 0.31 21.03
C ALA A 388 -9.13 -0.57 20.53
N ALA A 389 -9.53 -0.43 19.25
CA ALA A 389 -10.65 -1.16 18.65
C ALA A 389 -10.24 -2.41 17.85
N GLU A 390 -8.95 -2.62 17.57
CA GLU A 390 -8.46 -3.84 16.92
C GLU A 390 -8.34 -5.02 17.93
N PRO A 391 -8.55 -6.28 17.49
CA PRO A 391 -8.63 -7.41 18.40
C PRO A 391 -7.29 -7.69 19.08
N LYS A 392 -7.30 -7.73 20.42
CA LYS A 392 -6.12 -7.97 21.27
C LYS A 392 -5.34 -9.22 20.86
N SER A 393 -4.27 -9.04 20.08
CA SER A 393 -3.16 -9.97 20.06
C SER A 393 -2.52 -10.01 21.46
N LYS A 394 -2.01 -11.18 21.85
CA LYS A 394 -1.52 -11.40 23.22
C LYS A 394 -0.18 -10.70 23.40
N ASP A 395 -0.08 -9.90 24.44
CA ASP A 395 1.15 -9.23 24.87
C ASP A 395 2.25 -10.29 25.15
N PRO A 396 3.33 -10.41 24.32
CA PRO A 396 4.28 -11.52 24.44
C PRO A 396 4.99 -11.56 25.81
N TYR A 397 5.12 -10.39 26.43
CA TYR A 397 5.80 -10.19 27.70
C TYR A 397 4.95 -10.51 28.94
N ALA A 398 3.64 -10.75 28.80
CA ALA A 398 2.75 -11.07 29.93
C ALA A 398 3.03 -12.42 30.62
N LEU A 399 3.87 -13.27 30.01
CA LEU A 399 4.31 -14.56 30.55
C LEU A 399 5.60 -14.47 31.40
N MET A 400 6.34 -13.35 31.35
CA MET A 400 7.60 -13.21 32.08
C MET A 400 7.44 -12.41 33.38
N ALA A 401 8.30 -12.72 34.36
CA ALA A 401 8.21 -12.19 35.71
C ALA A 401 8.30 -10.65 35.77
N LYS A 402 7.79 -10.08 36.87
CA LYS A 402 7.78 -8.65 37.13
C LYS A 402 9.19 -8.18 37.54
N SER A 403 9.97 -7.74 36.55
CA SER A 403 11.34 -7.22 36.71
C SER A 403 11.45 -6.15 37.78
N SER A 404 12.57 -6.09 38.50
CA SER A 404 12.86 -5.05 39.49
C SER A 404 13.13 -3.69 38.85
N PHE A 405 13.68 -3.67 37.64
CA PHE A 405 14.01 -2.45 36.90
C PHE A 405 12.76 -1.76 36.30
N VAL A 406 12.56 -0.48 36.65
CA VAL A 406 11.47 0.38 36.16
C VAL A 406 12.00 1.29 35.04
N MET A 407 11.80 0.85 33.79
CA MET A 407 12.29 1.54 32.59
C MET A 407 11.84 3.02 32.51
N ASP A 408 10.62 3.33 32.91
CA ASP A 408 10.09 4.71 32.87
C ASP A 408 10.76 5.66 33.87
N GLU A 409 11.22 5.15 35.02
CA GLU A 409 11.97 5.95 35.99
C GLU A 409 13.39 6.24 35.47
N PHE A 410 14.03 5.25 34.84
CA PHE A 410 15.31 5.45 34.16
C PHE A 410 15.19 6.48 33.02
N LYS A 411 14.18 6.35 32.15
CA LYS A 411 13.88 7.33 31.09
C LYS A 411 13.65 8.74 31.64
N ARG A 412 12.95 8.85 32.78
CA ARG A 412 12.69 10.13 33.44
C ARG A 412 13.97 10.76 33.99
N LYS A 413 14.86 9.99 34.63
CA LYS A 413 16.15 10.52 35.14
C LYS A 413 17.09 10.88 34.00
N TYR A 414 17.28 9.98 33.04
CA TYR A 414 18.07 10.21 31.83
C TYR A 414 17.66 11.48 31.06
N SER A 415 16.36 11.81 31.04
CA SER A 415 15.85 13.00 30.34
C SER A 415 15.84 14.30 31.17
N ASN A 416 16.22 14.29 32.45
CA ASN A 416 16.14 15.45 33.36
C ASN A 416 17.45 15.72 34.14
N GLU A 417 18.38 14.77 34.19
CA GLU A 417 19.58 14.79 35.03
C GLU A 417 20.86 14.54 34.21
N ASP A 418 22.03 14.82 34.80
CA ASP A 418 23.35 14.64 34.17
C ASP A 418 23.60 13.16 33.83
N THR A 419 23.71 12.85 32.52
CA THR A 419 23.80 11.47 32.03
C THR A 419 25.07 10.76 32.51
N LEU A 420 26.19 11.47 32.54
CA LEU A 420 27.50 10.96 32.94
C LEU A 420 27.63 10.73 34.45
N LYS A 421 26.97 11.57 35.27
CA LYS A 421 27.12 11.54 36.74
C LYS A 421 25.98 10.87 37.48
N VAL A 422 24.78 10.81 36.91
CA VAL A 422 23.58 10.29 37.61
C VAL A 422 22.92 9.17 36.82
N ALA A 423 22.62 9.37 35.53
CA ALA A 423 21.85 8.37 34.77
C ALA A 423 22.62 7.05 34.57
N ILE A 424 23.92 7.10 34.25
CA ILE A 424 24.74 5.90 34.02
C ILE A 424 25.00 5.11 35.32
N PRO A 425 25.40 5.71 36.46
CA PRO A 425 25.45 4.99 37.73
C PRO A 425 24.10 4.38 38.12
N HIS A 426 23.01 5.16 38.02
CA HIS A 426 21.68 4.69 38.37
C HIS A 426 21.15 3.56 37.46
N PHE A 427 21.58 3.53 36.19
CA PHE A 427 21.33 2.40 35.30
C PHE A 427 21.97 1.12 35.86
N TRP A 428 23.28 1.15 36.15
CA TRP A 428 24.01 -0.03 36.62
C TRP A 428 23.65 -0.48 38.04
N GLU A 429 23.25 0.44 38.93
CA GLU A 429 22.77 0.10 40.29
C GLU A 429 21.44 -0.66 40.28
N ASN A 430 20.55 -0.36 39.34
CA ASN A 430 19.22 -0.95 39.24
C ASN A 430 19.08 -2.00 38.10
N TYR A 431 20.13 -2.29 37.33
CA TYR A 431 20.03 -3.11 36.13
C TYR A 431 19.67 -4.58 36.47
N ASP A 432 18.48 -5.00 36.04
CA ASP A 432 18.02 -6.38 36.16
C ASP A 432 18.65 -7.25 35.05
N HIS A 433 19.81 -7.84 35.38
CA HIS A 433 20.59 -8.73 34.50
C HIS A 433 19.83 -9.98 34.02
N GLU A 434 18.77 -10.40 34.71
CA GLU A 434 17.95 -11.55 34.31
C GLU A 434 16.74 -11.10 33.47
N GLY A 435 16.13 -9.97 33.82
CA GLY A 435 14.94 -9.41 33.17
C GLY A 435 15.18 -8.62 31.88
N TYR A 436 16.39 -8.10 31.63
CA TYR A 436 16.72 -7.30 30.44
C TYR A 436 18.00 -7.78 29.73
N SER A 437 18.12 -7.44 28.44
CA SER A 437 19.34 -7.66 27.65
C SER A 437 19.75 -6.42 26.85
N ILE A 438 21.05 -6.26 26.66
CA ILE A 438 21.66 -5.16 25.90
C ILE A 438 22.13 -5.70 24.54
N TRP A 439 21.78 -5.00 23.47
CA TRP A 439 22.08 -5.37 22.09
C TRP A 439 22.76 -4.20 21.38
N TYR A 440 23.93 -4.46 20.80
CA TYR A 440 24.55 -3.60 19.82
C TYR A 440 23.89 -3.82 18.45
N SER A 441 23.64 -2.72 17.74
CA SER A 441 22.98 -2.68 16.43
C SER A 441 23.84 -1.88 15.47
N GLU A 442 24.05 -2.40 14.25
CA GLU A 442 24.82 -1.73 13.20
C GLU A 442 24.17 -1.96 11.82
N TYR A 443 24.13 -0.94 10.97
CA TYR A 443 23.39 -0.97 9.72
C TYR A 443 24.20 -1.57 8.56
N LYS A 444 23.63 -2.56 7.87
CA LYS A 444 24.32 -3.40 6.87
C LYS A 444 24.67 -2.71 5.57
N TYR A 445 23.93 -1.65 5.21
CA TYR A 445 23.99 -1.02 3.89
C TYR A 445 24.41 0.46 3.95
N PRO A 446 25.59 0.79 4.51
CA PRO A 446 26.04 2.19 4.64
C PRO A 446 26.15 2.91 3.30
N GLU A 447 26.30 2.18 2.20
CA GLU A 447 26.28 2.69 0.82
C GLU A 447 24.95 3.36 0.40
N GLU A 448 23.81 3.04 1.05
CA GLU A 448 22.53 3.72 0.82
C GLU A 448 22.45 5.10 1.53
N LEU A 449 23.30 5.34 2.53
CA LEU A 449 23.24 6.50 3.43
C LEU A 449 23.86 7.78 2.84
N THR A 450 23.39 8.15 1.66
CA THR A 450 23.87 9.32 0.87
C THR A 450 23.81 10.67 1.59
N GLN A 451 22.84 10.89 2.49
CA GLN A 451 22.63 12.19 3.15
C GLN A 451 22.23 12.03 4.62
N ALA A 452 22.93 12.71 5.53
CA ALA A 452 22.73 12.59 6.97
C ALA A 452 21.27 12.83 7.41
N PHE A 453 20.61 13.87 6.88
CA PHE A 453 19.21 14.16 7.19
C PHE A 453 18.25 13.03 6.76
N LYS A 454 18.52 12.33 5.65
CA LYS A 454 17.71 11.16 5.23
C LYS A 454 17.93 10.00 6.20
N SER A 455 19.16 9.76 6.62
CA SER A 455 19.51 8.74 7.61
C SER A 455 18.81 8.98 8.96
N CYS A 456 18.75 10.23 9.43
CA CYS A 456 18.02 10.58 10.66
C CYS A 456 16.49 10.41 10.52
N ASN A 457 15.93 10.68 9.34
CA ASN A 457 14.52 10.41 9.05
C ASN A 457 14.22 8.90 8.96
N LEU A 458 15.16 8.09 8.47
CA LEU A 458 15.04 6.63 8.44
C LEU A 458 14.98 6.04 9.86
N ILE A 459 15.91 6.46 10.75
CA ILE A 459 15.90 6.09 12.17
C ILE A 459 14.59 6.54 12.84
N SER A 460 14.15 7.78 12.59
CA SER A 460 12.92 8.31 13.18
C SER A 460 11.67 7.56 12.70
N GLY A 461 11.63 7.11 11.44
CA GLY A 461 10.56 6.28 10.92
C GLY A 461 10.55 4.87 11.50
N MET A 462 11.73 4.27 11.74
CA MET A 462 11.85 2.99 12.46
C MET A 462 11.29 3.11 13.87
N PHE A 463 11.61 4.20 14.59
CA PHE A 463 11.07 4.46 15.93
C PHE A 463 9.55 4.59 15.94
N GLN A 464 8.96 5.30 14.96
CA GLN A 464 7.50 5.41 14.82
C GLN A 464 6.81 4.04 14.59
N ARG A 465 7.43 3.14 13.82
CA ARG A 465 6.94 1.76 13.63
C ARG A 465 7.01 0.93 14.91
N LEU A 466 7.96 1.23 15.79
CA LEU A 466 8.21 0.50 17.04
C LEU A 466 7.49 1.08 18.27
N GLU A 467 6.61 2.08 18.12
CA GLU A 467 5.94 2.78 19.24
C GLU A 467 5.25 1.82 20.24
N LYS A 468 4.70 0.68 19.78
CA LYS A 468 4.14 -0.37 20.67
C LYS A 468 5.18 -0.95 21.65
N LEU A 469 6.44 -1.08 21.23
CA LEU A 469 7.56 -1.63 22.00
C LEU A 469 8.15 -0.61 22.99
N ARG A 470 7.84 0.69 22.82
CA ARG A 470 8.37 1.81 23.63
C ARG A 470 8.22 1.58 25.14
N LYS A 471 7.13 0.96 25.60
CA LYS A 471 6.85 0.71 27.03
C LYS A 471 7.76 -0.34 27.68
N THR A 472 8.48 -1.15 26.90
CA THR A 472 9.35 -2.23 27.41
C THR A 472 10.79 -2.16 26.91
N ALA A 473 11.14 -1.14 26.12
CA ALA A 473 12.48 -0.96 25.55
C ALA A 473 12.96 0.50 25.61
N PHE A 474 14.27 0.67 25.45
CA PHE A 474 14.95 1.94 25.29
C PHE A 474 16.11 1.77 24.30
N ALA A 475 16.42 2.78 23.49
CA ALA A 475 17.62 2.74 22.65
C ALA A 475 18.24 4.13 22.44
N SER A 476 19.56 4.15 22.24
CA SER A 476 20.31 5.30 21.74
C SER A 476 20.98 4.90 20.43
N VAL A 477 20.53 5.48 19.32
CA VAL A 477 21.04 5.22 17.97
C VAL A 477 21.71 6.48 17.47
N ALA A 478 22.96 6.35 17.01
CA ALA A 478 23.77 7.46 16.54
C ALA A 478 24.10 7.32 15.05
N LEU A 479 24.11 8.45 14.37
CA LEU A 479 24.61 8.61 13.02
C LEU A 479 26.05 9.09 13.09
N PHE A 480 26.93 8.36 12.43
CA PHE A 480 28.36 8.66 12.30
C PHE A 480 28.73 8.97 10.86
N GLY A 481 29.77 9.80 10.68
CA GLY A 481 30.32 10.15 9.38
C GLY A 481 29.64 11.35 8.72
N VAL A 482 29.94 11.53 7.44
CA VAL A 482 29.50 12.69 6.62
C VAL A 482 28.63 12.23 5.45
N ASN A 483 28.06 13.18 4.69
CA ASN A 483 27.29 12.86 3.48
C ASN A 483 28.15 12.01 2.52
N ASN A 484 27.54 10.97 1.93
CA ASN A 484 28.16 9.91 1.14
C ASN A 484 29.11 8.93 1.87
N ASP A 485 29.39 9.10 3.17
CA ASP A 485 30.13 8.11 3.98
C ASP A 485 29.55 7.99 5.40
N SER A 486 28.23 7.81 5.49
CA SER A 486 27.52 7.70 6.77
C SER A 486 27.39 6.24 7.23
N THR A 487 27.40 6.02 8.54
CA THR A 487 27.13 4.72 9.19
C THR A 487 26.15 4.94 10.34
N ILE A 488 25.20 4.03 10.54
CA ILE A 488 24.28 4.04 11.69
C ILE A 488 24.64 2.88 12.61
N SER A 489 24.85 3.16 13.89
CA SER A 489 24.97 2.15 14.94
C SER A 489 24.40 2.65 16.26
N GLY A 490 24.07 1.73 17.16
CA GLY A 490 23.36 2.08 18.38
C GLY A 490 23.25 0.95 19.40
N ILE A 491 22.83 1.31 20.61
CA ILE A 491 22.58 0.37 21.69
C ILE A 491 21.09 0.34 22.00
N TRP A 492 20.55 -0.87 22.02
CA TRP A 492 19.16 -1.17 22.35
C TRP A 492 19.12 -1.98 23.65
N VAL A 493 18.18 -1.64 24.52
CA VAL A 493 17.90 -2.37 25.76
C VAL A 493 16.48 -2.92 25.65
N PHE A 494 16.36 -4.24 25.55
CA PHE A 494 15.09 -4.95 25.45
C PHE A 494 14.79 -5.71 26.73
N ARG A 495 13.51 -5.84 27.07
CA ARG A 495 13.06 -6.78 28.11
C ARG A 495 13.14 -8.22 27.58
N GLY A 496 13.57 -9.15 28.43
CA GLY A 496 13.83 -10.53 28.07
C GLY A 496 15.27 -10.79 27.59
N GLN A 497 15.61 -12.06 27.46
CA GLN A 497 16.95 -12.53 27.09
C GLN A 497 17.15 -12.76 25.58
N GLU A 498 16.06 -12.76 24.80
CA GLU A 498 16.05 -12.89 23.35
C GLU A 498 15.85 -11.53 22.66
N LEU A 499 16.08 -11.47 21.35
CA LEU A 499 15.83 -10.27 20.55
C LEU A 499 14.31 -9.98 20.53
N ALA A 500 13.90 -8.72 20.60
CA ALA A 500 12.47 -8.37 20.65
C ALA A 500 11.73 -8.60 19.32
N PHE A 501 12.37 -8.32 18.18
CA PHE A 501 11.71 -8.29 16.87
C PHE A 501 11.06 -9.62 16.42
N PRO A 502 11.66 -10.82 16.66
CA PRO A 502 11.02 -12.09 16.33
C PRO A 502 9.72 -12.38 17.10
N LEU A 503 9.48 -11.74 18.25
CA LEU A 503 8.36 -12.03 19.13
C LEU A 503 6.99 -11.51 18.63
N SER A 504 6.98 -10.64 17.61
CA SER A 504 5.75 -10.19 16.95
C SER A 504 6.01 -9.86 15.48
N PRO A 505 5.16 -10.31 14.53
CA PRO A 505 5.30 -9.94 13.11
C PRO A 505 5.17 -8.43 12.87
N ASP A 506 4.44 -7.69 13.73
CA ASP A 506 4.38 -6.23 13.73
C ASP A 506 5.76 -5.56 13.85
N TRP A 507 6.73 -6.25 14.46
CA TRP A 507 8.07 -5.71 14.76
C TRP A 507 9.15 -6.24 13.81
N GLN A 508 8.79 -7.11 12.85
CA GLN A 508 9.73 -7.70 11.88
C GLN A 508 10.02 -6.78 10.67
N ILE A 509 9.64 -5.49 10.75
CA ILE A 509 9.87 -4.51 9.69
C ILE A 509 11.25 -3.84 9.91
N ASP A 510 12.05 -3.78 8.85
CA ASP A 510 13.41 -3.19 8.76
C ASP A 510 14.52 -3.80 9.64
N TYR A 511 14.22 -4.61 10.67
CA TYR A 511 15.24 -5.15 11.58
C TYR A 511 16.30 -6.02 10.86
N GLU A 512 15.95 -6.67 9.75
CA GLU A 512 16.88 -7.49 8.95
C GLU A 512 18.01 -6.66 8.33
N SER A 513 17.78 -5.37 8.07
CA SER A 513 18.77 -4.42 7.52
C SER A 513 19.84 -4.00 8.54
N TYR A 514 19.73 -4.44 9.78
CA TYR A 514 20.70 -4.25 10.85
C TYR A 514 21.29 -5.60 11.28
N ASP A 515 22.54 -5.62 11.72
CA ASP A 515 23.11 -6.71 12.49
C ASP A 515 22.92 -6.46 13.99
N TRP A 516 22.72 -7.55 14.74
CA TRP A 516 22.33 -7.52 16.15
C TRP A 516 23.25 -8.41 16.99
N ARG A 517 24.15 -7.80 17.76
CA ARG A 517 25.07 -8.50 18.66
C ARG A 517 24.63 -8.30 20.12
N LYS A 518 24.17 -9.37 20.78
CA LYS A 518 23.93 -9.35 22.23
C LYS A 518 25.25 -9.09 22.97
N LEU A 519 25.25 -8.11 23.86
CA LEU A 519 26.40 -7.79 24.71
C LEU A 519 26.23 -8.43 26.09
N ASP A 520 27.31 -8.94 26.67
CA ASP A 520 27.30 -9.31 28.09
C ASP A 520 27.42 -8.04 28.95
N SER A 521 26.33 -7.75 29.67
CA SER A 521 26.21 -6.74 30.73
C SER A 521 27.37 -6.67 31.73
N LYS A 522 28.13 -7.75 31.94
CA LYS A 522 29.27 -7.77 32.87
C LYS A 522 30.57 -7.28 32.24
N SER A 523 30.70 -7.33 30.91
CA SER A 523 31.90 -6.98 30.14
C SER A 523 32.25 -5.49 30.23
N GLU A 524 33.55 -5.19 30.29
CA GLU A 524 34.08 -3.82 30.21
C GLU A 524 33.87 -3.20 28.81
N GLU A 525 33.84 -4.02 27.76
CA GLU A 525 33.42 -3.63 26.41
C GLU A 525 31.99 -3.09 26.44
N CYS A 526 31.05 -3.83 27.05
CA CYS A 526 29.66 -3.41 27.18
C CYS A 526 29.53 -2.14 28.03
N LYS A 527 30.23 -2.03 29.16
CA LYS A 527 30.18 -0.83 30.01
C LYS A 527 30.73 0.41 29.31
N THR A 528 31.78 0.26 28.50
CA THR A 528 32.35 1.36 27.71
C THR A 528 31.40 1.79 26.61
N LEU A 529 30.90 0.85 25.78
CA LEU A 529 29.94 1.14 24.73
C LEU A 529 28.66 1.78 25.30
N VAL A 530 28.07 1.21 26.35
CA VAL A 530 26.89 1.76 27.05
C VAL A 530 27.16 3.19 27.49
N LYS A 531 28.34 3.50 28.05
CA LYS A 531 28.72 4.87 28.42
C LYS A 531 28.80 5.81 27.21
N GLU A 532 29.51 5.44 26.15
CA GLU A 532 29.69 6.32 24.97
C GLU A 532 28.36 6.62 24.26
N TYR A 533 27.49 5.62 24.06
CA TYR A 533 26.19 5.83 23.38
C TYR A 533 25.12 6.48 24.27
N LEU A 534 25.20 6.42 25.61
CA LEU A 534 24.28 7.12 26.51
C LEU A 534 24.74 8.54 26.87
N ALA A 535 26.05 8.82 26.84
CA ALA A 535 26.59 10.17 27.03
C ALA A 535 26.65 10.98 25.73
N TRP A 536 26.77 10.30 24.57
CA TRP A 536 27.22 10.87 23.29
C TRP A 536 28.63 11.49 23.33
N GLU A 537 29.38 11.24 24.41
CA GLU A 537 30.77 11.65 24.60
C GLU A 537 31.66 10.40 24.69
N GLY A 538 32.59 10.26 23.73
CA GLY A 538 33.47 9.10 23.58
C GLY A 538 34.41 9.26 22.38
N ASP A 539 35.43 8.41 22.28
CA ASP A 539 36.32 8.38 21.11
C ASP A 539 35.73 7.53 19.96
N PHE A 540 34.68 6.73 20.23
CA PHE A 540 33.97 5.88 19.25
C PHE A 540 34.90 5.00 18.39
N LYS A 541 35.98 4.49 19.00
CA LYS A 541 37.10 3.79 18.34
C LYS A 541 36.71 2.53 17.58
N HIS A 542 35.54 1.95 17.88
CA HIS A 542 34.93 0.82 17.17
C HIS A 542 34.25 1.21 15.85
N VAL A 543 33.74 2.45 15.71
CA VAL A 543 33.12 2.93 14.45
C VAL A 543 34.15 3.65 13.57
N GLY A 544 35.16 4.30 14.17
CA GLY A 544 36.22 5.01 13.44
C GLY A 544 35.77 6.25 12.66
N LYS A 545 34.51 6.68 12.83
CA LYS A 545 33.89 7.83 12.17
C LYS A 545 33.40 8.85 13.19
N ALA A 546 33.45 10.13 12.85
CA ALA A 546 33.00 11.21 13.73
C ALA A 546 31.49 11.10 14.02
N PHE A 547 31.09 11.33 15.28
CA PHE A 547 29.69 11.46 15.67
C PHE A 547 29.04 12.69 15.01
N ASN A 548 27.79 12.56 14.56
CA ASN A 548 27.08 13.60 13.81
C ASN A 548 25.72 13.96 14.48
N GLU A 549 24.81 13.00 14.60
CA GLU A 549 23.54 13.17 15.32
C GLU A 549 23.17 11.94 16.16
N GLY A 550 22.65 12.16 17.37
CA GLY A 550 22.07 11.13 18.23
C GLY A 550 20.54 11.17 18.23
N ARG A 551 19.90 9.99 18.22
CA ARG A 551 18.44 9.83 18.28
C ARG A 551 18.08 8.78 19.34
N ILE A 552 17.11 9.10 20.20
CA ILE A 552 16.74 8.27 21.35
C ILE A 552 15.34 7.72 21.19
N PHE A 553 15.22 6.40 21.33
CA PHE A 553 13.95 5.69 21.48
C PHE A 553 13.60 5.64 22.98
N LYS A 554 12.76 6.58 23.44
CA LYS A 554 12.30 6.70 24.83
C LYS A 554 10.79 6.86 24.91
#